data_AF-A0A2A5DMC3-F1
#
_entry.id   AF-A0A2A5DMC3-F1
#
_cell.length_a   1.000
_cell.length_b   1.000
_cell.length_c   1.000
_cell.angle_alpha   90.00
_cell.angle_beta   90.00
_cell.angle_gamma   90.00
#
_symmetry.space_group_name_H-M   'P 1'
#
loop_
_entity.id
_entity.type
_entity.pdbx_description
1 polymer ?
#
loop_
_entity_poly.entity_id
_entity_poly.type
_entity_poly.pdbx_seq_one_letter_code
_entity_poly.pdbx_strand_id
1 'polypeptide(L)'
;MSTTIQKLDSIGEKITDYLSPLTIKEVRQSLKGKLFLSSFLLGIVACLIPTIGFAASGSSVLGPSAFMTYSVIMFIGICVIFPYLAFSSLHEDRLNSTFELVGITNLNSYQLVWGKWQSSLVQVSLFVSSILPFLTYSYFLRGLSILSILGIIVVAFFLSQIVNLLAILAASLSHLKSNRLTFYFIFVFFLAGGYSISIGVHASIAAMRGGVADFLNNFWSNSDRNSLLIAVFIIEWFLYELAAGQLAPATANRSSRCRYSLFALFSLILIWICVFLVQSTHGVSLYELSYFNYVSVAILICAVFIMGESDELSQVLFKKYTNSRGASSAIYNIFFIPGRSSGYFFLMGILFSYLLVYIAFGSNMSFLLYFSNAVFWLSLLYLINILPYNKYLTAPLRRTATIAIVAVLLFVPTIIFLFLDNQAGAILNYFNPSFFKSNSHLSEQTLLIGNAISAVVLFLLCFIRIRTSKKEIQTVRKFDAGERGATQ
;
A
#
# COMPACT_ATOMS: atom_id res chain seq x y z
N MET A 1 23.28 -7.76 40.63
CA MET A 1 23.60 -7.08 39.34
C MET A 1 23.93 -8.10 38.23
N SER A 2 24.68 -9.19 38.49
CA SER A 2 24.98 -10.21 37.47
C SER A 2 23.77 -11.02 36.98
N THR A 3 22.78 -11.29 37.85
CA THR A 3 21.59 -12.08 37.50
C THR A 3 20.63 -11.37 36.54
N THR A 4 20.56 -10.04 36.59
CA THR A 4 19.74 -9.23 35.67
C THR A 4 20.40 -9.13 34.29
N ILE A 5 21.73 -9.02 34.24
CA ILE A 5 22.52 -8.98 33.01
C ILE A 5 22.44 -10.35 32.30
N GLN A 6 22.62 -11.46 33.03
CA GLN A 6 22.46 -12.81 32.46
C GLN A 6 21.05 -13.07 31.91
N LYS A 7 20.01 -12.55 32.58
CA LYS A 7 18.63 -12.65 32.07
C LYS A 7 18.46 -11.84 30.78
N LEU A 8 18.99 -10.62 30.72
CA LEU A 8 18.98 -9.80 29.50
C LEU A 8 19.75 -10.46 28.36
N ASP A 9 20.92 -11.04 28.62
CA ASP A 9 21.71 -11.77 27.62
C ASP A 9 20.96 -13.00 27.11
N SER A 10 20.34 -13.80 27.99
CA SER A 10 19.55 -14.96 27.59
C SER A 10 18.29 -14.60 26.77
N ILE A 11 17.71 -13.42 27.01
CA ILE A 11 16.60 -12.90 26.22
C ILE A 11 17.12 -12.41 24.86
N GLY A 12 18.28 -11.76 24.84
CA GLY A 12 18.97 -11.34 23.62
C GLY A 12 19.34 -12.51 22.71
N GLU A 13 19.87 -13.60 23.27
CA GLU A 13 20.17 -14.84 22.54
C GLU A 13 18.90 -15.45 21.94
N LYS A 14 17.83 -15.59 22.72
CA LYS A 14 16.55 -16.10 22.21
C LYS A 14 15.98 -15.24 21.08
N ILE A 15 16.02 -13.91 21.21
CA ILE A 15 15.57 -13.00 20.15
C ILE A 15 16.45 -13.16 18.90
N THR A 16 17.76 -13.35 19.08
CA THR A 16 18.71 -13.56 17.99
C THR A 16 18.45 -14.88 17.26
N ASP A 17 18.04 -15.94 17.97
CA ASP A 17 17.67 -17.23 17.39
C ASP A 17 16.41 -17.16 16.51
N TYR A 18 15.46 -16.26 16.83
CA TYR A 18 14.28 -16.02 16.01
C TYR A 18 14.53 -15.08 14.83
N LEU A 19 15.56 -14.24 14.89
CA LEU A 19 15.91 -13.34 13.79
C LEU A 19 16.73 -14.08 12.75
N SER A 20 16.37 -13.91 11.47
CA SER A 20 17.16 -14.52 10.41
C SER A 20 18.62 -13.99 10.48
N PRO A 21 19.65 -14.81 10.24
CA PRO A 21 21.05 -14.35 10.22
C PRO A 21 21.27 -13.15 9.28
N LEU A 22 20.46 -13.08 8.22
CA LEU A 22 20.41 -11.95 7.31
C LEU A 22 19.91 -10.67 8.01
N THR A 23 18.83 -10.76 8.80
CA THR A 23 18.31 -9.63 9.58
C THR A 23 19.37 -9.08 10.52
N ILE A 24 20.10 -9.94 11.23
CA ILE A 24 21.15 -9.50 12.18
C ILE A 24 22.27 -8.76 11.44
N LYS A 25 22.68 -9.29 10.28
CA LYS A 25 23.68 -8.64 9.42
C LYS A 25 23.21 -7.26 8.97
N GLU A 26 21.98 -7.18 8.46
CA GLU A 26 21.36 -5.94 7.96
C GLU A 26 21.21 -4.89 9.07
N VAL A 27 20.72 -5.28 10.25
CA VAL A 27 20.61 -4.40 11.42
C VAL A 27 21.98 -3.86 11.82
N ARG A 28 22.99 -4.73 11.93
CA ARG A 28 24.35 -4.31 12.29
C ARG A 28 24.94 -3.34 11.27
N GLN A 29 24.69 -3.60 9.98
CA GLN A 29 25.16 -2.74 8.90
C GLN A 29 24.45 -1.39 8.92
N SER A 30 23.13 -1.37 9.12
CA SER A 30 22.36 -0.12 9.16
C SER A 30 22.71 0.76 10.35
N LEU A 31 22.95 0.18 11.53
CA LEU A 31 23.30 0.94 12.74
C LEU A 31 24.69 1.57 12.65
N LYS A 32 25.60 0.97 11.88
CA LYS A 32 26.92 1.55 11.58
C LYS A 32 26.88 2.59 10.46
N GLY A 33 25.74 2.75 9.79
CA GLY A 33 25.58 3.71 8.70
C GLY A 33 25.63 5.15 9.20
N LYS A 34 26.44 6.00 8.53
CA LYS A 34 26.54 7.43 8.85
C LYS A 34 25.19 8.15 8.78
N LEU A 35 24.35 7.78 7.82
CA LEU A 35 23.02 8.37 7.65
C LEU A 35 22.08 8.03 8.82
N PHE A 36 22.14 6.81 9.36
CA PHE A 36 21.36 6.44 10.55
C PHE A 36 21.78 7.29 11.75
N LEU A 37 23.08 7.32 12.05
CA LEU A 37 23.62 8.09 13.18
C LEU A 37 23.30 9.59 13.04
N SER A 38 23.49 10.15 11.85
CA SER A 38 23.19 11.57 11.58
C SER A 38 21.71 11.88 11.79
N SER A 39 20.81 11.03 11.31
CA SER A 39 19.37 11.24 11.45
C SER A 39 18.90 11.09 12.90
N PHE A 40 19.49 10.14 13.62
CA PHE A 40 19.24 9.93 15.04
C PHE A 40 19.66 11.15 15.88
N LEU A 41 20.88 11.65 15.68
CA LEU A 41 21.38 12.85 16.38
C LEU A 41 20.59 14.10 15.98
N LEU A 42 20.27 14.25 14.69
CA LEU A 42 19.46 15.37 14.21
C LEU A 42 18.06 15.36 14.82
N GLY A 43 17.43 14.18 14.98
CA GLY A 43 16.15 14.05 15.67
C GLY A 43 16.20 14.51 17.12
N ILE A 44 17.27 14.16 17.86
CA ILE A 44 17.47 14.61 19.25
C ILE A 44 17.66 16.13 19.31
N VAL A 45 18.54 16.69 18.48
CA VAL A 45 18.80 18.15 18.42
C VAL A 45 17.53 18.91 18.02
N ALA A 46 16.78 18.40 17.04
CA ALA A 46 15.52 18.98 16.61
C ALA A 46 14.46 18.97 17.71
N CYS A 47 14.47 17.99 18.63
CA CYS A 47 13.59 17.99 19.80
C CYS A 47 14.10 18.91 20.92
N LEU A 48 15.42 19.06 21.10
CA LEU A 48 15.98 19.92 22.13
C LEU A 48 15.66 21.40 21.90
N ILE A 49 15.70 21.88 20.66
CA ILE A 49 15.46 23.30 20.34
C ILE A 49 14.06 23.78 20.80
N PRO A 50 12.95 23.13 20.42
CA PRO A 50 11.62 23.47 20.93
C PRO A 50 11.50 23.29 22.44
N THR A 51 12.17 22.30 23.02
CA THR A 51 12.14 22.05 24.48
C THR A 51 12.65 23.27 25.26
N ILE A 52 13.76 23.87 24.81
CA ILE A 52 14.30 25.11 25.40
C ILE A 52 13.30 26.26 25.22
N GLY A 53 12.68 26.38 24.04
CA GLY A 53 11.66 27.40 23.78
C GLY A 53 10.43 27.29 24.69
N PHE A 54 9.90 26.08 24.87
CA PHE A 54 8.77 25.85 25.77
C PHE A 54 9.14 26.11 27.23
N ALA A 55 10.34 25.68 27.66
CA ALA A 55 10.85 25.96 29.00
C ALA A 55 11.00 27.48 29.27
N ALA A 56 11.45 28.25 28.28
CA ALA A 56 11.63 29.69 28.40
C ALA A 56 10.31 30.49 28.40
N SER A 57 9.25 29.96 27.80
CA SER A 57 7.96 30.67 27.66
C SER A 57 7.20 30.89 28.98
N GLY A 58 7.49 30.10 30.03
CA GLY A 58 6.87 30.23 31.36
C GLY A 58 5.35 29.97 31.44
N SER A 59 4.70 29.62 30.33
CA SER A 59 3.24 29.44 30.29
C SER A 59 2.81 28.03 30.69
N SER A 60 1.67 27.92 31.38
CA SER A 60 1.26 26.72 32.13
C SER A 60 0.45 25.69 31.32
N VAL A 61 0.09 25.99 30.07
CA VAL A 61 -0.73 25.11 29.21
C VAL A 61 -0.15 25.07 27.79
N LEU A 62 0.94 24.32 27.62
CA LEU A 62 1.64 24.16 26.33
C LEU A 62 1.78 22.70 25.88
N GLY A 63 1.25 21.74 26.64
CA GLY A 63 1.38 20.31 26.33
C GLY A 63 0.93 19.95 24.91
N PRO A 64 -0.27 20.36 24.43
CA PRO A 64 -0.72 20.08 23.07
C PRO A 64 0.21 20.63 21.97
N SER A 65 0.69 21.87 22.11
CA SER A 65 1.62 22.49 21.15
C SER A 65 3.00 21.83 21.15
N ALA A 66 3.50 21.46 22.34
CA ALA A 66 4.77 20.77 22.46
C ALA A 66 4.69 19.37 21.87
N PHE A 67 3.63 18.63 22.18
CA PHE A 67 3.37 17.31 21.63
C PHE A 67 3.24 17.34 20.11
N MET A 68 2.47 18.29 19.55
CA MET A 68 2.36 18.45 18.10
C MET A 68 3.74 18.67 17.47
N THR A 69 4.57 19.53 18.06
CA THR A 69 5.93 19.81 17.58
C THR A 69 6.82 18.56 17.58
N TYR A 70 6.84 17.81 18.69
CA TYR A 70 7.62 16.57 18.79
C TYR A 70 7.08 15.47 17.89
N SER A 71 5.77 15.34 17.77
CA SER A 71 5.13 14.39 16.86
C SER A 71 5.52 14.70 15.40
N VAL A 72 5.52 15.97 14.98
CA VAL A 72 5.96 16.36 13.63
C VAL A 72 7.41 15.92 13.37
N ILE A 73 8.32 16.18 14.31
CA ILE A 73 9.73 15.76 14.19
C ILE A 73 9.85 14.23 14.09
N MET A 74 9.10 13.51 14.94
CA MET A 74 9.02 12.05 14.90
C MET A 74 8.51 11.54 13.55
N PHE A 75 7.40 12.08 13.05
CA PHE A 75 6.80 11.70 11.76
C PHE A 75 7.76 11.95 10.60
N ILE A 76 8.49 13.07 10.59
CA ILE A 76 9.50 13.35 9.57
C ILE A 76 10.58 12.27 9.60
N GLY A 77 11.13 11.94 10.77
CA GLY A 77 12.15 10.89 10.87
C GLY A 77 11.62 9.55 10.37
N ILE A 78 10.53 9.09 10.97
CA ILE A 78 9.95 7.76 10.79
C ILE A 78 9.41 7.54 9.38
N CYS A 79 8.79 8.56 8.78
CA CYS A 79 8.16 8.42 7.48
C CYS A 79 9.12 8.85 6.35
N VAL A 80 10.00 9.85 6.54
CA VAL A 80 10.88 10.33 5.44
C VAL A 80 12.21 9.60 5.43
N ILE A 81 12.89 9.59 6.57
CA ILE A 81 14.28 9.18 6.63
C ILE A 81 14.41 7.65 6.59
N PHE A 82 13.70 6.94 7.45
CA PHE A 82 13.85 5.48 7.55
C PHE A 82 13.42 4.73 6.29
N PRO A 83 12.33 5.11 5.60
CA PRO A 83 12.00 4.41 4.37
C PRO A 83 12.94 4.81 3.22
N TYR A 84 13.53 6.02 3.24
CA TYR A 84 14.63 6.34 2.34
C TYR A 84 15.86 5.43 2.58
N LEU A 85 16.21 5.14 3.84
CA LEU A 85 17.27 4.19 4.16
C LEU A 85 16.92 2.78 3.64
N ALA A 86 15.68 2.33 3.85
CA ALA A 86 15.21 1.05 3.35
C ALA A 86 15.30 0.99 1.81
N PHE A 87 14.84 2.04 1.11
CA PHE A 87 14.94 2.16 -0.34
C PHE A 87 16.39 2.13 -0.83
N SER A 88 17.28 2.97 -0.27
CA SER A 88 18.68 3.06 -0.70
C SER A 88 19.39 1.74 -0.50
N SER A 89 19.15 1.06 0.64
CA SER A 89 19.79 -0.22 0.94
C SER A 89 19.44 -1.31 -0.10
N LEU A 90 18.17 -1.42 -0.49
CA LEU A 90 17.76 -2.42 -1.48
C LEU A 90 18.18 -2.03 -2.91
N HIS A 91 18.17 -0.73 -3.22
CA HIS A 91 18.60 -0.23 -4.51
C HIS A 91 20.10 -0.44 -4.74
N GLU A 92 20.93 -0.17 -3.72
CA GLU A 92 22.38 -0.39 -3.76
C GLU A 92 22.72 -1.87 -3.92
N ASP A 93 22.05 -2.77 -3.18
CA ASP A 93 22.21 -4.22 -3.34
C ASP A 93 21.88 -4.68 -4.77
N ARG A 94 20.91 -4.02 -5.41
CA ARG A 94 20.50 -4.31 -6.79
C ARG A 94 21.50 -3.81 -7.82
N LEU A 95 22.13 -2.66 -7.60
CA LEU A 95 23.12 -2.07 -8.51
C LEU A 95 24.48 -2.77 -8.45
N ASN A 96 24.89 -3.28 -7.30
CA ASN A 96 26.21 -3.87 -7.07
C ASN A 96 26.36 -5.32 -7.59
N SER A 97 25.53 -5.74 -8.56
CA SER A 97 25.53 -7.08 -9.17
C SER A 97 25.50 -8.27 -8.18
N THR A 98 25.15 -8.04 -6.92
CA THR A 98 25.00 -9.12 -5.93
C THR A 98 23.78 -9.99 -6.23
N PHE A 99 22.83 -9.49 -7.04
CA PHE A 99 21.69 -10.29 -7.52
C PHE A 99 22.08 -11.38 -8.53
N GLU A 100 23.17 -11.24 -9.29
CA GLU A 100 23.64 -12.33 -10.16
C GLU A 100 24.32 -13.44 -9.34
N LEU A 101 24.97 -13.08 -8.22
CA LEU A 101 25.52 -14.03 -7.26
C LEU A 101 24.44 -14.67 -6.36
N VAL A 102 23.36 -13.93 -6.05
CA VAL A 102 22.15 -14.45 -5.38
C VAL A 102 21.25 -15.23 -6.34
N GLY A 103 21.39 -15.06 -7.66
CA GLY A 103 20.78 -15.97 -8.64
C GLY A 103 21.44 -17.35 -8.66
N ILE A 104 22.71 -17.44 -8.21
CA ILE A 104 23.49 -18.69 -8.14
C ILE A 104 23.38 -19.33 -6.74
N THR A 105 23.16 -18.53 -5.68
CA THR A 105 22.96 -19.03 -4.30
C THR A 105 21.48 -19.16 -4.00
N ASN A 106 21.03 -20.25 -3.37
CA ASN A 106 19.61 -20.59 -3.11
C ASN A 106 18.85 -19.64 -2.14
N LEU A 107 19.17 -18.34 -2.10
CA LEU A 107 18.50 -17.39 -1.21
C LEU A 107 17.14 -16.99 -1.78
N ASN A 108 16.11 -17.20 -0.95
CA ASN A 108 14.74 -16.92 -1.32
C ASN A 108 14.47 -15.40 -1.31
N SER A 109 13.91 -14.82 -2.37
CA SER A 109 13.60 -13.37 -2.44
C SER A 109 12.73 -12.88 -1.28
N TYR A 110 11.90 -13.75 -0.72
CA TYR A 110 11.09 -13.50 0.47
C TYR A 110 11.93 -13.28 1.72
N GLN A 111 13.02 -14.03 1.90
CA GLN A 111 13.93 -13.87 3.04
C GLN A 111 14.69 -12.54 2.96
N LEU A 112 15.03 -12.10 1.75
CA LEU A 112 15.68 -10.80 1.52
C LEU A 112 14.79 -9.63 1.95
N VAL A 113 13.55 -9.60 1.45
CA VAL A 113 12.59 -8.54 1.82
C VAL A 113 12.29 -8.58 3.31
N TRP A 114 12.15 -9.78 3.89
CA TRP A 114 11.90 -9.96 5.32
C TRP A 114 13.04 -9.40 6.16
N GLY A 115 14.29 -9.69 5.80
CA GLY A 115 15.47 -9.17 6.48
C GLY A 115 15.52 -7.64 6.48
N LYS A 116 15.21 -7.01 5.35
CA LYS A 116 15.19 -5.54 5.23
C LYS A 116 14.03 -4.90 5.98
N TRP A 117 12.85 -5.50 5.93
CA TRP A 117 11.70 -5.01 6.69
C TRP A 117 11.97 -5.08 8.19
N GLN A 118 12.47 -6.21 8.70
CA GLN A 118 12.86 -6.37 10.11
C GLN A 118 14.00 -5.44 10.52
N SER A 119 14.97 -5.16 9.64
CA SER A 119 15.98 -4.14 9.92
C SER A 119 15.37 -2.75 10.08
N SER A 120 14.43 -2.37 9.21
CA SER A 120 13.71 -1.09 9.33
C SER A 120 12.85 -1.00 10.60
N LEU A 121 12.24 -2.10 11.04
CA LEU A 121 11.49 -2.19 12.30
C LEU A 121 12.39 -1.83 13.51
N VAL A 122 13.59 -2.40 13.57
CA VAL A 122 14.56 -2.12 14.66
C VAL A 122 15.02 -0.66 14.62
N GLN A 123 15.35 -0.14 13.44
CA GLN A 123 15.79 1.24 13.28
C GLN A 123 14.71 2.25 13.72
N VAL A 124 13.46 2.05 13.29
CA VAL A 124 12.34 2.90 13.70
C VAL A 124 12.11 2.80 15.21
N SER A 125 12.17 1.59 15.78
CA SER A 125 11.98 1.38 17.23
C SER A 125 13.02 2.14 18.06
N LEU A 126 14.30 2.11 17.65
CA LEU A 126 15.38 2.84 18.32
C LEU A 126 15.20 4.36 18.24
N PHE A 127 14.74 4.84 17.08
CA PHE A 127 14.47 6.26 16.89
C PHE A 127 13.28 6.75 17.72
N VAL A 128 12.16 6.02 17.70
CA VAL A 128 11.00 6.28 18.57
C VAL A 128 11.42 6.31 20.03
N SER A 129 12.22 5.32 20.47
CA SER A 129 12.70 5.25 21.85
C SER A 129 13.50 6.48 22.27
N SER A 130 14.14 7.15 21.33
CA SER A 130 14.99 8.32 21.61
C SER A 130 14.21 9.62 21.60
N ILE A 131 13.08 9.67 20.89
CA ILE A 131 12.13 10.79 20.93
C ILE A 131 11.16 10.67 22.11
N LEU A 132 10.91 9.45 22.59
CA LEU A 132 10.01 9.15 23.71
C LEU A 132 10.16 10.08 24.93
N PRO A 133 11.36 10.39 25.46
CA PRO A 133 11.50 11.32 26.59
C PRO A 133 11.01 12.75 26.31
N PHE A 134 11.04 13.20 25.05
CA PHE A 134 10.49 14.51 24.65
C PHE A 134 8.97 14.45 24.52
N LEU A 135 8.43 13.35 24.03
CA LEU A 135 6.99 13.12 24.01
C LEU A 135 6.42 13.05 25.43
N THR A 136 7.11 12.41 26.37
CA THR A 136 6.68 12.41 27.78
C THR A 136 6.86 13.78 28.44
N TYR A 137 7.83 14.61 28.02
CA TYR A 137 7.93 15.99 28.48
C TYR A 137 6.65 16.80 28.20
N SER A 138 5.98 16.56 27.06
CA SER A 138 4.71 17.22 26.74
C SER A 138 3.57 16.91 27.74
N TYR A 139 3.61 15.76 28.42
CA TYR A 139 2.65 15.43 29.48
C TYR A 139 2.81 16.35 30.70
N PHE A 140 4.04 16.71 31.07
CA PHE A 140 4.33 17.59 32.20
C PHE A 140 3.86 19.03 31.95
N LEU A 141 3.79 19.47 30.69
CA LEU A 141 3.29 20.78 30.28
C LEU A 141 1.75 20.91 30.33
N ARG A 142 1.05 19.89 30.86
CA ARG A 142 -0.41 19.78 31.06
C ARG A 142 -1.22 19.84 29.75
N GLY A 143 -2.44 19.30 29.79
CA GLY A 143 -3.37 19.33 28.66
C GLY A 143 -3.32 18.09 27.75
N LEU A 144 -2.60 17.03 28.13
CA LEU A 144 -2.59 15.74 27.43
C LEU A 144 -2.62 14.58 28.41
N SER A 145 -3.27 13.47 28.03
CA SER A 145 -3.21 12.22 28.78
C SER A 145 -2.07 11.33 28.27
N ILE A 146 -1.45 10.56 29.18
CA ILE A 146 -0.38 9.59 28.84
C ILE A 146 -0.84 8.59 27.77
N LEU A 147 -2.11 8.21 27.82
CA LEU A 147 -2.73 7.28 26.88
C LEU A 147 -2.81 7.86 25.46
N SER A 148 -2.93 9.19 25.34
CA SER A 148 -2.90 9.88 24.05
C SER A 148 -1.55 9.81 23.37
N ILE A 149 -0.50 10.02 24.16
CA ILE A 149 0.89 9.95 23.69
C ILE A 149 1.19 8.53 23.20
N LEU A 150 0.83 7.51 23.99
CA LEU A 150 1.04 6.10 23.63
C LEU A 150 0.24 5.70 22.38
N GLY A 151 -1.03 6.07 22.29
CA GLY A 151 -1.88 5.73 21.14
C GLY A 151 -1.30 6.27 19.83
N ILE A 152 -0.82 7.50 19.82
CA ILE A 152 -0.23 8.13 18.62
C ILE A 152 1.11 7.49 18.26
N ILE A 153 1.94 7.12 19.24
CA ILE A 153 3.19 6.39 18.98
C ILE A 153 2.89 5.05 18.31
N VAL A 154 1.90 4.30 18.80
CA VAL A 154 1.52 2.99 18.23
C VAL A 154 1.02 3.17 16.79
N VAL A 155 0.11 4.12 16.54
CA VAL A 155 -0.39 4.39 15.19
C VAL A 155 0.72 4.85 14.25
N ALA A 156 1.59 5.77 14.71
CA ALA A 156 2.72 6.25 13.93
C ALA A 156 3.70 5.12 13.58
N PHE A 157 3.93 4.21 14.53
CA PHE A 157 4.78 3.04 14.33
C PHE A 157 4.24 2.14 13.22
N PHE A 158 2.96 1.74 13.25
CA PHE A 158 2.39 0.90 12.18
C PHE A 158 2.34 1.62 10.84
N LEU A 159 1.92 2.89 10.82
CA LEU A 159 1.89 3.67 9.59
C LEU A 159 3.30 3.74 8.95
N SER A 160 4.34 3.84 9.77
CA SER A 160 5.71 3.81 9.27
C SER A 160 6.12 2.52 8.60
N GLN A 161 5.61 1.38 9.07
CA GLN A 161 5.94 0.09 8.49
C GLN A 161 5.33 -0.07 7.11
N ILE A 162 4.11 0.43 6.92
CA ILE A 162 3.49 0.55 5.60
C ILE A 162 4.37 1.39 4.67
N VAL A 163 4.84 2.55 5.13
CA VAL A 163 5.69 3.43 4.31
C VAL A 163 7.06 2.79 4.01
N ASN A 164 7.68 2.09 4.98
CA ASN A 164 8.89 1.30 4.78
C ASN A 164 8.71 0.23 3.70
N LEU A 165 7.62 -0.53 3.76
CA LEU A 165 7.32 -1.56 2.77
C LEU A 165 7.02 -0.96 1.39
N LEU A 166 6.34 0.19 1.32
CA LEU A 166 6.16 0.94 0.07
C LEU A 166 7.49 1.40 -0.52
N ALA A 167 8.42 1.85 0.32
CA ALA A 167 9.76 2.25 -0.12
C ALA A 167 10.57 1.05 -0.63
N ILE A 168 10.49 -0.09 0.03
CA ILE A 168 11.09 -1.36 -0.41
C ILE A 168 10.47 -1.80 -1.75
N LEU A 169 9.14 -1.71 -1.89
CA LEU A 169 8.44 -2.00 -3.14
C LEU A 169 8.89 -1.06 -4.27
N ALA A 170 9.00 0.24 -4.00
CA ALA A 170 9.50 1.22 -4.96
C ALA A 170 10.95 0.92 -5.38
N ALA A 171 11.81 0.53 -4.45
CA ALA A 171 13.18 0.10 -4.75
C ALA A 171 13.19 -1.14 -5.66
N SER A 172 12.29 -2.10 -5.41
CA SER A 172 12.17 -3.31 -6.25
C SER A 172 11.76 -3.02 -7.71
N LEU A 173 11.05 -1.92 -7.95
CA LEU A 173 10.59 -1.46 -9.27
C LEU A 173 11.58 -0.54 -9.99
N SER A 174 12.55 0.02 -9.26
CA SER A 174 13.52 0.97 -9.82
C SER A 174 14.60 0.25 -10.65
N HIS A 175 14.46 0.28 -11.98
CA HIS A 175 15.37 -0.40 -12.91
C HIS A 175 16.47 0.49 -13.51
N LEU A 176 16.32 1.83 -13.49
CA LEU A 176 17.23 2.75 -14.14
C LEU A 176 17.88 3.69 -13.12
N LYS A 177 19.20 3.93 -13.28
CA LYS A 177 19.98 4.89 -12.46
C LYS A 177 19.37 6.30 -12.46
N SER A 178 18.69 6.69 -13.54
CA SER A 178 18.04 7.99 -13.72
C SER A 178 16.73 8.17 -12.92
N ASN A 179 16.05 7.08 -12.53
CA ASN A 179 14.74 7.17 -11.86
C ASN A 179 14.83 7.40 -10.34
N ARG A 180 16.03 7.51 -9.76
CA ARG A 180 16.22 7.70 -8.30
C ARG A 180 15.50 8.94 -7.80
N LEU A 181 15.58 10.04 -8.55
CA LEU A 181 14.97 11.32 -8.18
C LEU A 181 13.44 11.27 -8.31
N THR A 182 12.92 10.63 -9.37
CA THR A 182 11.47 10.51 -9.61
C THR A 182 10.79 9.62 -8.56
N PHE A 183 11.39 8.48 -8.21
CA PHE A 183 10.87 7.65 -7.12
C PHE A 183 10.97 8.35 -5.77
N TYR A 184 12.02 9.15 -5.55
CA TYR A 184 12.15 9.98 -4.36
C TYR A 184 11.07 11.07 -4.27
N PHE A 185 10.74 11.76 -5.37
CA PHE A 185 9.65 12.76 -5.37
C PHE A 185 8.27 12.14 -5.16
N ILE A 186 7.98 11.00 -5.78
CA ILE A 186 6.72 10.25 -5.55
C ILE A 186 6.64 9.78 -4.09
N PHE A 187 7.77 9.34 -3.53
CA PHE A 187 7.91 8.96 -2.14
C PHE A 187 7.70 10.14 -1.17
N VAL A 188 8.30 11.31 -1.45
CA VAL A 188 8.11 12.55 -0.68
C VAL A 188 6.67 13.08 -0.79
N PHE A 189 6.01 12.91 -1.94
CA PHE A 189 4.60 13.27 -2.10
C PHE A 189 3.68 12.37 -1.27
N PHE A 190 3.93 11.05 -1.26
CA PHE A 190 3.22 10.11 -0.41
C PHE A 190 3.42 10.41 1.08
N LEU A 191 4.60 10.92 1.43
CA LEU A 191 4.95 11.38 2.77
C LEU A 191 4.24 12.64 3.22
N ALA A 192 4.13 13.63 2.33
CA ALA A 192 3.32 14.80 2.58
C ALA A 192 1.83 14.43 2.77
N GLY A 193 1.35 13.42 2.03
CA GLY A 193 0.04 12.82 2.24
C GLY A 193 -0.11 12.14 3.60
N GLY A 194 0.84 11.28 4.00
CA GLY A 194 0.86 10.63 5.32
C GLY A 194 0.96 11.63 6.48
N TYR A 195 1.72 12.69 6.31
CA TYR A 195 1.81 13.81 7.25
C TYR A 195 0.48 14.57 7.36
N SER A 196 -0.22 14.81 6.25
CA SER A 196 -1.54 15.42 6.23
C SER A 196 -2.59 14.55 6.93
N ILE A 197 -2.53 13.22 6.76
CA ILE A 197 -3.38 12.26 7.49
C ILE A 197 -3.05 12.29 8.98
N SER A 198 -1.77 12.34 9.36
CA SER A 198 -1.35 12.46 10.76
C SER A 198 -1.87 13.75 11.40
N ILE A 199 -1.74 14.90 10.72
CA ILE A 199 -2.34 16.16 11.17
C ILE A 199 -3.86 16.03 11.30
N GLY A 200 -4.54 15.39 10.35
CA GLY A 200 -5.97 15.11 10.41
C GLY A 200 -6.36 14.26 11.63
N VAL A 201 -5.55 13.24 11.96
CA VAL A 201 -5.73 12.41 13.16
C VAL A 201 -5.51 13.24 14.42
N HIS A 202 -4.45 14.05 14.50
CA HIS A 202 -4.19 14.94 15.63
C HIS A 202 -5.30 15.98 15.81
N ALA A 203 -5.78 16.58 14.72
CA ALA A 203 -6.89 17.53 14.74
C ALA A 203 -8.20 16.86 15.17
N SER A 204 -8.45 15.62 14.75
CA SER A 204 -9.63 14.85 15.16
C SER A 204 -9.59 14.45 16.64
N ILE A 205 -8.42 14.07 17.14
CA ILE A 205 -8.20 13.75 18.56
C ILE A 205 -8.32 15.03 19.41
N ALA A 206 -7.80 16.16 18.95
CA ALA A 206 -7.94 17.45 19.62
C ALA A 206 -9.38 17.98 19.61
N ALA A 207 -10.17 17.65 18.58
CA ALA A 207 -11.59 17.99 18.48
C ALA A 207 -12.49 17.11 19.36
N MET A 208 -12.02 15.92 19.77
CA MET A 208 -12.73 15.04 20.70
C MET A 208 -12.60 15.56 22.14
N ARG A 209 -13.73 16.01 22.71
CA ARG A 209 -13.80 16.58 24.08
C ARG A 209 -13.30 15.66 25.21
N GLY A 210 -13.20 14.34 25.01
CA GLY A 210 -12.64 13.39 26.00
C GLY A 210 -11.30 12.74 25.65
N GLY A 211 -10.60 13.25 24.63
CA GLY A 211 -9.22 12.83 24.31
C GLY A 211 -9.08 11.36 23.87
N VAL A 212 -7.89 10.77 24.03
CA VAL A 212 -7.62 9.41 23.52
C VAL A 212 -8.28 8.29 24.32
N ALA A 213 -8.75 8.55 25.55
CA ALA A 213 -9.56 7.57 26.27
C ALA A 213 -10.91 7.36 25.56
N ASP A 214 -11.53 8.43 25.08
CA ASP A 214 -12.70 8.35 24.21
C ASP A 214 -12.34 7.81 22.83
N PHE A 215 -11.19 8.19 22.24
CA PHE A 215 -10.75 7.58 20.97
C PHE A 215 -10.58 6.06 21.11
N LEU A 216 -9.85 5.59 22.14
CA LEU A 216 -9.60 4.18 22.39
C LEU A 216 -10.86 3.46 22.81
N ASN A 217 -11.69 4.01 23.70
CA ASN A 217 -12.99 3.41 24.00
C ASN A 217 -13.83 3.32 22.73
N ASN A 218 -13.96 4.38 21.93
CA ASN A 218 -14.65 4.31 20.64
C ASN A 218 -13.97 3.40 19.59
N PHE A 219 -12.67 3.14 19.71
CA PHE A 219 -11.89 2.27 18.83
C PHE A 219 -12.01 0.79 19.23
N TRP A 220 -12.09 0.49 20.53
CA TRP A 220 -12.21 -0.85 21.10
C TRP A 220 -13.66 -1.30 21.34
N SER A 221 -14.56 -0.37 21.69
CA SER A 221 -15.96 -0.67 22.07
C SER A 221 -16.91 -0.75 20.88
N ASN A 222 -16.55 -0.18 19.73
CA ASN A 222 -17.31 -0.34 18.49
C ASN A 222 -16.72 -1.52 17.71
N SER A 223 -17.48 -2.60 17.59
CA SER A 223 -17.10 -3.79 16.79
C SER A 223 -16.70 -3.43 15.35
N ASP A 224 -17.13 -2.26 14.87
CA ASP A 224 -16.84 -1.68 13.56
C ASP A 224 -15.44 -1.05 13.43
N ARG A 225 -14.55 -1.08 14.42
CA ARG A 225 -13.19 -0.49 14.26
C ARG A 225 -12.04 -1.44 14.55
N ASN A 226 -12.30 -2.59 15.19
CA ASN A 226 -11.31 -3.67 15.36
C ASN A 226 -10.84 -4.27 14.02
N SER A 227 -11.65 -4.18 12.96
CA SER A 227 -11.28 -4.57 11.60
C SER A 227 -10.12 -3.73 11.03
N LEU A 228 -9.94 -2.48 11.47
CA LEU A 228 -8.94 -1.57 10.92
C LEU A 228 -7.52 -1.97 11.32
N LEU A 229 -7.30 -2.44 12.55
CA LEU A 229 -5.99 -2.97 12.96
C LEU A 229 -5.62 -4.22 12.16
N ILE A 230 -6.57 -5.15 12.03
CA ILE A 230 -6.36 -6.37 11.25
C ILE A 230 -6.10 -6.01 9.78
N ALA A 231 -6.81 -5.02 9.24
CA ALA A 231 -6.57 -4.52 7.89
C ALA A 231 -5.16 -3.92 7.74
N VAL A 232 -4.65 -3.16 8.71
CA VAL A 232 -3.27 -2.64 8.69
C VAL A 232 -2.25 -3.77 8.57
N PHE A 233 -2.34 -4.81 9.40
CA PHE A 233 -1.44 -5.96 9.32
C PHE A 233 -1.51 -6.69 7.97
N ILE A 234 -2.70 -6.80 7.39
CA ILE A 234 -2.87 -7.48 6.10
C ILE A 234 -2.39 -6.59 4.94
N ILE A 235 -2.53 -5.27 5.03
CA ILE A 235 -1.94 -4.34 4.07
C ILE A 235 -0.42 -4.47 4.10
N GLU A 236 0.20 -4.51 5.29
CA GLU A 236 1.64 -4.75 5.43
C GLU A 236 2.03 -6.10 4.81
N TRP A 237 1.29 -7.17 5.12
CA TRP A 237 1.53 -8.49 4.56
C TRP A 237 1.40 -8.51 3.03
N PHE A 238 0.39 -7.82 2.49
CA PHE A 238 0.20 -7.66 1.05
C PHE A 238 1.36 -6.93 0.38
N LEU A 239 1.80 -5.81 0.95
CA LEU A 239 2.94 -5.05 0.43
C LEU A 239 4.23 -5.86 0.48
N TYR A 240 4.43 -6.66 1.53
CA TYR A 240 5.54 -7.60 1.65
C TYR A 240 5.51 -8.64 0.52
N GLU A 241 4.37 -9.32 0.30
CA GLU A 241 4.18 -10.31 -0.76
C GLU A 241 4.38 -9.71 -2.16
N LEU A 242 3.90 -8.48 -2.37
CA LEU A 242 4.15 -7.73 -3.60
C LEU A 242 5.64 -7.48 -3.82
N ALA A 243 6.33 -6.91 -2.83
CA ALA A 243 7.75 -6.58 -2.94
C ALA A 243 8.62 -7.82 -3.18
N ALA A 244 8.35 -8.92 -2.46
CA ALA A 244 9.03 -10.19 -2.65
C ALA A 244 8.74 -10.81 -4.03
N GLY A 245 7.49 -10.72 -4.49
CA GLY A 245 7.08 -11.17 -5.83
C GLY A 245 7.78 -10.41 -6.97
N GLN A 246 8.11 -9.12 -6.79
CA GLN A 246 8.88 -8.34 -7.77
C GLN A 246 10.34 -8.80 -7.89
N LEU A 247 10.92 -9.28 -6.79
CA LEU A 247 12.32 -9.73 -6.73
C LEU A 247 12.49 -11.20 -7.13
N ALA A 248 11.43 -12.01 -7.03
CA ALA A 248 11.46 -13.42 -7.41
C ALA A 248 11.76 -13.61 -8.90
N PRO A 249 12.42 -14.71 -9.33
CA PRO A 249 12.73 -14.97 -10.75
C PRO A 249 11.47 -15.22 -11.60
N ALA A 250 11.58 -15.04 -12.92
CA ALA A 250 10.43 -15.12 -13.84
C ALA A 250 9.84 -16.54 -13.95
N THR A 251 10.62 -17.55 -13.56
CA THR A 251 10.21 -18.95 -13.52
C THR A 251 9.36 -19.29 -12.29
N ALA A 252 9.45 -18.48 -11.23
CA ALA A 252 8.72 -18.69 -9.98
C ALA A 252 7.30 -18.11 -10.05
N ASN A 253 6.40 -18.68 -9.25
CA ASN A 253 5.05 -18.15 -9.12
C ASN A 253 5.05 -16.88 -8.25
N ARG A 254 4.97 -15.71 -8.90
CA ARG A 254 4.98 -14.39 -8.26
C ARG A 254 3.60 -13.93 -7.80
N SER A 255 2.53 -14.47 -8.37
CA SER A 255 1.20 -13.86 -8.29
C SER A 255 0.28 -14.51 -7.26
N SER A 256 0.40 -15.83 -7.05
CA SER A 256 -0.61 -16.55 -6.25
C SER A 256 -0.63 -16.11 -4.80
N ARG A 257 0.55 -15.92 -4.18
CA ARG A 257 0.65 -15.48 -2.77
C ARG A 257 0.12 -14.07 -2.58
N CYS A 258 0.47 -13.18 -3.51
CA CYS A 258 -0.08 -11.83 -3.59
C CYS A 258 -1.63 -11.85 -3.70
N ARG A 259 -2.20 -12.75 -4.51
CA ARG A 259 -3.67 -12.87 -4.65
C ARG A 259 -4.34 -13.44 -3.40
N TYR A 260 -3.73 -14.40 -2.71
CA TYR A 260 -4.24 -14.88 -1.42
C TYR A 260 -4.27 -13.76 -0.38
N SER A 261 -3.21 -12.96 -0.30
CA SER A 261 -3.16 -11.81 0.61
C SER A 261 -4.26 -10.79 0.28
N LEU A 262 -4.48 -10.48 -1.00
CA LEU A 262 -5.58 -9.60 -1.42
C LEU A 262 -6.96 -10.17 -1.14
N PHE A 263 -7.15 -11.47 -1.36
CA PHE A 263 -8.41 -12.11 -1.05
C PHE A 263 -8.70 -12.04 0.45
N ALA A 264 -7.68 -12.27 1.30
CA ALA A 264 -7.79 -12.09 2.75
C ALA A 264 -8.13 -10.63 3.13
N LEU A 265 -7.45 -9.66 2.51
CA LEU A 265 -7.72 -8.23 2.74
C LEU A 265 -9.17 -7.87 2.41
N PHE A 266 -9.60 -8.14 1.18
CA PHE A 266 -10.92 -7.73 0.71
C PHE A 266 -12.04 -8.54 1.35
N SER A 267 -11.82 -9.82 1.71
CA SER A 267 -12.80 -10.58 2.48
C SER A 267 -13.01 -9.98 3.87
N LEU A 268 -11.96 -9.50 4.56
CA LEU A 268 -12.11 -8.82 5.84
C LEU A 268 -12.78 -7.46 5.72
N ILE A 269 -12.45 -6.69 4.68
CA ILE A 269 -13.16 -5.44 4.38
C ILE A 269 -14.64 -5.73 4.10
N LEU A 270 -14.95 -6.83 3.40
CA LEU A 270 -16.32 -7.23 3.10
C LEU A 270 -17.07 -7.66 4.36
N ILE A 271 -16.46 -8.49 5.21
CA ILE A 271 -17.02 -8.86 6.53
C ILE A 271 -17.29 -7.60 7.35
N TRP A 272 -16.35 -6.66 7.34
CA TRP A 272 -16.49 -5.40 8.04
C TRP A 272 -17.66 -4.57 7.53
N ILE A 273 -17.80 -4.44 6.21
CA ILE A 273 -18.95 -3.75 5.59
C ILE A 273 -20.26 -4.46 5.97
N CYS A 274 -20.30 -5.80 5.96
CA CYS A 274 -21.50 -6.55 6.36
C CYS A 274 -21.88 -6.26 7.83
N VAL A 275 -20.92 -6.32 8.75
CA VAL A 275 -21.16 -6.04 10.18
C VAL A 275 -21.68 -4.62 10.37
N PHE A 276 -21.08 -3.67 9.68
CA PHE A 276 -21.49 -2.26 9.73
C PHE A 276 -22.91 -2.03 9.16
N LEU A 277 -23.23 -2.66 8.02
CA LEU A 277 -24.56 -2.56 7.40
C LEU A 277 -25.65 -3.19 8.27
N VAL A 278 -25.37 -4.27 9.00
CA VAL A 278 -26.31 -4.89 9.94
C VAL A 278 -26.62 -3.99 11.14
N GLN A 279 -25.63 -3.23 11.62
CA GLN A 279 -25.80 -2.32 12.76
C GLN A 279 -26.49 -1.00 12.38
N SER A 280 -26.48 -0.64 11.10
CA SER A 280 -27.06 0.60 10.59
C SER A 280 -28.59 0.50 10.52
N THR A 281 -29.25 0.75 11.65
CA THR A 281 -30.71 0.66 11.84
C THR A 281 -31.51 1.76 11.15
N HIS A 282 -30.87 2.80 10.60
CA HIS A 282 -31.52 4.00 10.06
C HIS A 282 -31.37 4.22 8.55
N GLY A 283 -31.04 3.17 7.79
CA GLY A 283 -30.82 3.26 6.35
C GLY A 283 -29.45 3.83 5.99
N VAL A 284 -29.00 3.54 4.77
CA VAL A 284 -27.62 3.81 4.33
C VAL A 284 -27.41 5.31 4.10
N SER A 285 -26.65 5.97 4.96
CA SER A 285 -26.34 7.40 4.82
C SER A 285 -25.32 7.67 3.69
N LEU A 286 -25.25 8.92 3.21
CA LEU A 286 -24.26 9.33 2.18
C LEU A 286 -22.80 9.12 2.62
N TYR A 287 -22.51 9.16 3.93
CA TYR A 287 -21.20 8.85 4.46
C TYR A 287 -20.82 7.38 4.25
N GLU A 288 -21.78 6.48 4.26
CA GLU A 288 -21.53 5.04 4.12
C GLU A 288 -21.19 4.65 2.69
N LEU A 289 -21.79 5.36 1.72
CA LEU A 289 -21.44 5.25 0.30
C LEU A 289 -19.99 5.67 0.00
N SER A 290 -19.40 6.55 0.83
CA SER A 290 -18.00 6.97 0.66
C SER A 290 -17.00 5.83 0.92
N TYR A 291 -17.31 4.88 1.81
CA TYR A 291 -16.45 3.71 2.06
C TYR A 291 -16.31 2.83 0.83
N PHE A 292 -17.40 2.63 0.08
CA PHE A 292 -17.36 1.84 -1.14
C PHE A 292 -16.49 2.50 -2.22
N ASN A 293 -16.54 3.82 -2.32
CA ASN A 293 -15.65 4.58 -3.19
C ASN A 293 -14.17 4.32 -2.82
N TYR A 294 -13.80 4.40 -1.53
CA TYR A 294 -12.43 4.09 -1.10
C TYR A 294 -12.00 2.66 -1.42
N VAL A 295 -12.90 1.67 -1.27
CA VAL A 295 -12.63 0.28 -1.65
C VAL A 295 -12.41 0.16 -3.17
N SER A 296 -13.21 0.85 -3.97
CA SER A 296 -13.06 0.84 -5.43
C SER A 296 -11.72 1.43 -5.88
N VAL A 297 -11.29 2.53 -5.27
CA VAL A 297 -9.96 3.14 -5.52
C VAL A 297 -8.85 2.19 -5.07
N ALA A 298 -8.99 1.52 -3.92
CA ALA A 298 -8.01 0.55 -3.45
C ALA A 298 -7.86 -0.63 -4.43
N ILE A 299 -8.97 -1.13 -4.98
CA ILE A 299 -8.98 -2.18 -6.01
C ILE A 299 -8.26 -1.70 -7.28
N LEU A 300 -8.47 -0.45 -7.71
CA LEU A 300 -7.77 0.14 -8.85
C LEU A 300 -6.26 0.24 -8.64
N ILE A 301 -5.82 0.63 -7.43
CA ILE A 301 -4.39 0.66 -7.08
C ILE A 301 -3.79 -0.75 -7.15
N CYS A 302 -4.49 -1.74 -6.60
CA CYS A 302 -4.05 -3.15 -6.64
C CYS A 302 -4.03 -3.70 -8.09
N ALA A 303 -4.94 -3.24 -8.94
CA ALA A 303 -5.04 -3.64 -10.34
C ALA A 303 -3.76 -3.37 -11.12
N VAL A 304 -3.07 -2.28 -10.82
CA VAL A 304 -1.82 -1.92 -11.51
C VAL A 304 -0.76 -3.00 -11.35
N PHE A 305 -0.65 -3.58 -10.15
CA PHE A 305 0.35 -4.60 -9.86
C PHE A 305 -0.04 -5.97 -10.43
N ILE A 306 -1.31 -6.37 -10.29
CA ILE A 306 -1.79 -7.68 -10.73
C ILE A 306 -1.90 -7.74 -12.27
N MET A 307 -2.52 -6.74 -12.89
CA MET A 307 -2.69 -6.69 -14.35
C MET A 307 -1.39 -6.32 -15.09
N GLY A 308 -0.40 -5.79 -14.37
CA GLY A 308 0.92 -5.50 -14.92
C GLY A 308 1.75 -6.74 -15.28
N GLU A 309 1.34 -7.96 -14.88
CA GLU A 309 1.97 -9.23 -15.29
C GLU A 309 1.83 -9.51 -16.79
N SER A 310 2.77 -10.29 -17.35
CA SER A 310 2.62 -10.87 -18.68
C SER A 310 1.69 -12.09 -18.60
N ASP A 311 0.87 -12.31 -19.64
CA ASP A 311 0.09 -13.55 -19.80
C ASP A 311 0.95 -14.76 -20.22
N GLU A 312 2.26 -14.55 -20.40
CA GLU A 312 3.24 -15.55 -20.79
C GLU A 312 3.69 -16.38 -19.56
N LEU A 313 3.45 -17.69 -19.61
CA LEU A 313 3.78 -18.64 -18.53
C LEU A 313 5.02 -19.47 -18.86
N SER A 314 5.90 -19.67 -17.87
CA SER A 314 7.02 -20.60 -18.00
C SER A 314 6.52 -22.02 -18.29
N GLN A 315 7.30 -22.80 -19.04
CA GLN A 315 6.89 -24.16 -19.45
C GLN A 315 6.56 -25.06 -18.24
N VAL A 316 7.29 -24.91 -17.14
CA VAL A 316 7.06 -25.64 -15.88
C VAL A 316 5.71 -25.26 -15.28
N LEU A 317 5.39 -23.97 -15.18
CA LEU A 317 4.11 -23.50 -14.66
C LEU A 317 2.96 -23.89 -15.58
N PHE A 318 3.14 -23.76 -16.90
CA PHE A 318 2.14 -24.16 -17.88
C PHE A 318 1.77 -25.62 -17.71
N LYS A 319 2.74 -26.55 -17.75
CA LYS A 319 2.49 -27.99 -17.54
C LYS A 319 1.81 -28.29 -16.21
N LYS A 320 2.21 -27.59 -15.12
CA LYS A 320 1.60 -27.77 -13.78
C LYS A 320 0.10 -27.44 -13.79
N TYR A 321 -0.30 -26.36 -14.44
CA TYR A 321 -1.70 -25.93 -14.47
C TYR A 321 -2.54 -26.67 -15.51
N THR A 322 -1.98 -26.98 -16.69
CA THR A 322 -2.70 -27.70 -17.75
C THR A 322 -2.98 -29.16 -17.37
N ASN A 323 -2.14 -29.79 -16.54
CA ASN A 323 -2.33 -31.16 -16.09
C ASN A 323 -3.32 -31.31 -14.93
N SER A 324 -3.76 -30.22 -14.30
CA SER A 324 -4.73 -30.27 -13.20
C SER A 324 -6.15 -30.51 -13.72
N ARG A 325 -6.63 -31.76 -13.67
CA ARG A 325 -7.98 -32.15 -14.11
C ARG A 325 -8.96 -32.09 -12.95
N GLY A 326 -10.03 -31.29 -13.10
CA GLY A 326 -11.10 -31.15 -12.11
C GLY A 326 -11.88 -29.83 -12.27
N ALA A 327 -13.18 -29.83 -11.96
CA ALA A 327 -13.98 -28.61 -11.99
C ALA A 327 -13.51 -27.58 -10.94
N SER A 328 -13.11 -28.05 -9.76
CA SER A 328 -12.53 -27.22 -8.70
C SER A 328 -11.16 -26.66 -9.08
N SER A 329 -10.30 -27.45 -9.73
CA SER A 329 -9.03 -26.96 -10.25
C SER A 329 -9.22 -25.95 -11.37
N ALA A 330 -10.25 -26.11 -12.22
CA ALA A 330 -10.57 -25.14 -13.26
C ALA A 330 -10.96 -23.76 -12.68
N ILE A 331 -11.81 -23.71 -11.64
CA ILE A 331 -12.20 -22.47 -10.97
C ILE A 331 -10.99 -21.83 -10.29
N TYR A 332 -10.21 -22.61 -9.54
CA TYR A 332 -8.96 -22.15 -8.92
C TYR A 332 -8.01 -21.53 -9.97
N ASN A 333 -7.89 -22.19 -11.12
CA ASN A 333 -7.03 -21.78 -12.20
C ASN A 333 -7.49 -20.49 -12.91
N ILE A 334 -8.79 -20.18 -12.89
CA ILE A 334 -9.29 -18.90 -13.44
C ILE A 334 -8.83 -17.73 -12.58
N PHE A 335 -8.84 -17.88 -11.25
CA PHE A 335 -8.60 -16.78 -10.32
C PHE A 335 -7.15 -16.65 -9.83
N PHE A 336 -6.40 -17.75 -9.72
CA PHE A 336 -5.09 -17.75 -9.05
C PHE A 336 -3.90 -18.04 -9.97
N ILE A 337 -4.11 -18.26 -11.27
CA ILE A 337 -3.01 -18.47 -12.23
C ILE A 337 -2.29 -17.13 -12.53
N PRO A 338 -0.94 -17.09 -12.53
CA PRO A 338 -0.19 -15.91 -12.96
C PRO A 338 -0.59 -15.43 -14.36
N GLY A 339 -0.66 -14.11 -14.52
CA GLY A 339 -1.09 -13.49 -15.76
C GLY A 339 -2.15 -12.41 -15.56
N ARG A 340 -2.15 -11.46 -16.50
CA ARG A 340 -3.01 -10.28 -16.55
C ARG A 340 -4.48 -10.64 -16.68
N SER A 341 -4.80 -11.55 -17.58
CA SER A 341 -6.17 -12.02 -17.85
C SER A 341 -6.81 -12.64 -16.62
N SER A 342 -6.10 -13.54 -15.94
CA SER A 342 -6.53 -14.15 -14.69
C SER A 342 -6.63 -13.13 -13.56
N GLY A 343 -5.69 -12.17 -13.52
CA GLY A 343 -5.73 -11.03 -12.59
C GLY A 343 -6.98 -10.16 -12.73
N TYR A 344 -7.42 -9.91 -13.97
CA TYR A 344 -8.65 -9.17 -14.24
C TYR A 344 -9.89 -9.89 -13.72
N PHE A 345 -10.01 -11.21 -13.97
CA PHE A 345 -11.13 -11.99 -13.42
C PHE A 345 -11.12 -12.04 -11.90
N PHE A 346 -9.94 -12.13 -11.28
CA PHE A 346 -9.81 -12.07 -9.82
C PHE A 346 -10.34 -10.76 -9.23
N LEU A 347 -9.94 -9.61 -9.79
CA LEU A 347 -10.39 -8.30 -9.30
C LEU A 347 -11.86 -8.04 -9.60
N MET A 348 -12.35 -8.48 -10.76
CA MET A 348 -13.78 -8.44 -11.06
C MET A 348 -14.58 -9.32 -10.09
N GLY A 349 -14.10 -10.52 -9.75
CA GLY A 349 -14.73 -11.38 -8.76
C GLY A 349 -14.87 -10.70 -7.40
N ILE A 350 -13.84 -9.97 -6.95
CA ILE A 350 -13.88 -9.18 -5.72
C ILE A 350 -14.91 -8.04 -5.84
N LEU A 351 -14.92 -7.29 -6.94
CA LEU A 351 -15.94 -6.24 -7.13
C LEU A 351 -17.37 -6.80 -7.12
N PHE A 352 -17.59 -7.92 -7.81
CA PHE A 352 -18.90 -8.57 -7.85
C PHE A 352 -19.33 -9.07 -6.47
N SER A 353 -18.42 -9.55 -5.63
CA SER A 353 -18.78 -9.94 -4.26
C SER A 353 -19.27 -8.73 -3.45
N TYR A 354 -18.69 -7.55 -3.64
CA TYR A 354 -19.20 -6.34 -3.00
C TYR A 354 -20.56 -5.90 -3.53
N LEU A 355 -20.79 -6.01 -4.85
CA LEU A 355 -22.09 -5.76 -5.46
C LEU A 355 -23.18 -6.65 -4.84
N LEU A 356 -22.90 -7.94 -4.68
CA LEU A 356 -23.85 -8.90 -4.12
C LEU A 356 -24.22 -8.58 -2.67
N VAL A 357 -23.23 -8.26 -1.83
CA VAL A 357 -23.48 -7.82 -0.45
C VAL A 357 -24.39 -6.60 -0.46
N TYR A 358 -24.08 -5.60 -1.28
CA TYR A 358 -24.85 -4.37 -1.27
C TYR A 358 -26.29 -4.53 -1.77
N ILE A 359 -26.50 -5.33 -2.83
CA ILE A 359 -27.85 -5.68 -3.30
C ILE A 359 -28.66 -6.35 -2.18
N ALA A 360 -28.03 -7.20 -1.37
CA ALA A 360 -28.70 -7.89 -0.27
C ALA A 360 -29.19 -6.94 0.84
N PHE A 361 -28.54 -5.79 1.05
CA PHE A 361 -28.89 -4.82 2.10
C PHE A 361 -29.73 -3.63 1.60
N GLY A 362 -30.09 -3.60 0.32
CA GLY A 362 -30.88 -2.54 -0.29
C GLY A 362 -30.05 -1.65 -1.21
N SER A 363 -30.43 -1.59 -2.48
CA SER A 363 -29.66 -0.89 -3.51
C SER A 363 -30.00 0.60 -3.59
N ASN A 364 -29.03 1.48 -3.30
CA ASN A 364 -29.07 2.89 -3.71
C ASN A 364 -28.51 3.08 -5.14
N MET A 365 -29.09 4.04 -5.87
CA MET A 365 -28.62 4.43 -7.21
C MET A 365 -27.15 4.88 -7.21
N SER A 366 -26.71 5.63 -6.21
CA SER A 366 -25.34 6.13 -6.11
C SER A 366 -24.32 4.98 -6.00
N PHE A 367 -24.67 3.86 -5.37
CA PHE A 367 -23.80 2.68 -5.30
C PHE A 367 -23.58 2.03 -6.65
N LEU A 368 -24.65 1.81 -7.40
CA LEU A 368 -24.57 1.24 -8.75
C LEU A 368 -23.69 2.11 -9.65
N LEU A 369 -23.72 3.43 -9.43
CA LEU A 369 -22.83 4.37 -10.11
C LEU A 369 -21.37 4.14 -9.72
N TYR A 370 -21.01 4.07 -8.43
CA TYR A 370 -19.63 3.75 -8.02
C TYR A 370 -19.15 2.38 -8.54
N PHE A 371 -20.02 1.37 -8.52
CA PHE A 371 -19.69 0.04 -9.03
C PHE A 371 -19.42 0.09 -10.54
N SER A 372 -20.30 0.74 -11.31
CA SER A 372 -20.10 0.91 -12.76
C SER A 372 -18.83 1.67 -13.08
N ASN A 373 -18.48 2.70 -12.30
CA ASN A 373 -17.24 3.45 -12.45
C ASN A 373 -16.00 2.57 -12.16
N ALA A 374 -16.04 1.77 -11.09
CA ALA A 374 -14.97 0.81 -10.77
C ALA A 374 -14.75 -0.21 -11.89
N VAL A 375 -15.84 -0.75 -12.45
CA VAL A 375 -15.80 -1.71 -13.58
C VAL A 375 -15.24 -1.04 -14.83
N PHE A 376 -15.66 0.19 -15.12
CA PHE A 376 -15.14 0.99 -16.24
C PHE A 376 -13.62 1.16 -16.13
N TRP A 377 -13.13 1.67 -14.99
CA TRP A 377 -11.70 1.91 -14.79
C TRP A 377 -10.87 0.62 -14.82
N LEU A 378 -11.32 -0.46 -14.18
CA LEU A 378 -10.61 -1.75 -14.26
C LEU A 378 -10.52 -2.28 -15.70
N SER A 379 -11.60 -2.16 -16.47
CA SER A 379 -11.64 -2.61 -17.86
C SER A 379 -10.75 -1.75 -18.75
N LEU A 380 -10.74 -0.44 -18.52
CA LEU A 380 -9.84 0.48 -19.20
C LEU A 380 -8.36 0.17 -18.89
N LEU A 381 -8.02 -0.11 -17.63
CA LEU A 381 -6.67 -0.51 -17.24
C LEU A 381 -6.23 -1.83 -17.87
N TYR A 382 -7.14 -2.81 -17.98
CA TYR A 382 -6.87 -4.06 -18.68
C TYR A 382 -6.56 -3.81 -20.16
N LEU A 383 -7.36 -2.98 -20.84
CA LEU A 383 -7.16 -2.64 -22.25
C LEU A 383 -5.85 -1.88 -22.50
N ILE A 384 -5.54 -0.87 -21.68
CA ILE A 384 -4.27 -0.13 -21.77
C ILE A 384 -3.09 -1.10 -21.66
N ASN A 385 -3.17 -2.06 -20.75
CA ASN A 385 -2.13 -3.05 -20.56
C ASN A 385 -1.95 -3.99 -21.78
N ILE A 386 -2.95 -4.15 -22.64
CA ILE A 386 -2.93 -5.03 -23.81
C ILE A 386 -2.48 -4.33 -25.08
N LEU A 387 -2.45 -3.00 -25.10
CA LEU A 387 -2.09 -2.24 -26.30
C LEU A 387 -0.74 -2.72 -26.87
N PRO A 388 -0.61 -2.83 -28.22
CA PRO A 388 0.54 -3.44 -28.88
C PRO A 388 1.86 -2.72 -28.57
N TYR A 389 1.82 -1.44 -28.20
CA TYR A 389 2.99 -0.69 -27.74
C TYR A 389 3.67 -1.34 -26.51
N ASN A 390 2.90 -2.01 -25.64
CA ASN A 390 3.43 -2.73 -24.48
C ASN A 390 4.24 -3.99 -24.84
N LYS A 391 4.27 -4.39 -26.12
CA LYS A 391 5.15 -5.46 -26.61
C LYS A 391 6.60 -5.00 -26.73
N TYR A 392 6.82 -3.69 -26.89
CA TYR A 392 8.15 -3.09 -27.04
C TYR A 392 8.72 -2.60 -25.70
N LEU A 393 7.89 -2.55 -24.65
CA LEU A 393 8.31 -2.16 -23.31
C LEU A 393 8.75 -3.39 -22.51
N THR A 394 9.87 -3.27 -21.79
CA THR A 394 10.23 -4.28 -20.79
C THR A 394 9.13 -4.34 -19.71
N ALA A 395 8.90 -5.53 -19.14
CA ALA A 395 7.89 -5.76 -18.09
C ALA A 395 7.88 -4.69 -16.96
N PRO A 396 9.03 -4.21 -16.44
CA PRO A 396 9.04 -3.14 -15.45
C PRO A 396 8.67 -1.76 -16.02
N LEU A 397 9.11 -1.41 -17.24
CA LEU A 397 8.78 -0.13 -17.86
C LEU A 397 7.29 -0.02 -18.17
N ARG A 398 6.69 -1.14 -18.58
CA ARG A 398 5.23 -1.27 -18.74
C ARG A 398 4.51 -1.00 -17.42
N ARG A 399 4.98 -1.56 -16.32
CA ARG A 399 4.41 -1.34 -14.98
C ARG A 399 4.53 0.11 -14.55
N THR A 400 5.69 0.73 -14.69
CA THR A 400 5.87 2.15 -14.36
C THR A 400 5.01 3.06 -15.23
N ALA A 401 4.89 2.77 -16.52
CA ALA A 401 4.00 3.49 -17.42
C ALA A 401 2.53 3.34 -17.00
N THR A 402 2.11 2.13 -16.62
CA THR A 402 0.74 1.91 -16.13
C THR A 402 0.48 2.62 -14.80
N ILE A 403 1.44 2.63 -13.87
CA ILE A 403 1.35 3.39 -12.62
C ILE A 403 1.22 4.89 -12.92
N ALA A 404 2.05 5.43 -13.81
CA ALA A 404 1.98 6.84 -14.19
C ALA A 404 0.65 7.21 -14.84
N ILE A 405 0.17 6.37 -15.77
CA ILE A 405 -1.13 6.55 -16.41
C ILE A 405 -2.27 6.51 -15.38
N VAL A 406 -2.28 5.53 -14.48
CA VAL A 406 -3.28 5.44 -13.40
C VAL A 406 -3.21 6.67 -12.50
N ALA A 407 -2.01 7.08 -12.07
CA ALA A 407 -1.84 8.25 -11.24
C ALA A 407 -2.36 9.51 -11.93
N VAL A 408 -2.06 9.71 -13.21
CA VAL A 408 -2.62 10.81 -14.01
C VAL A 408 -4.14 10.72 -14.05
N LEU A 409 -4.70 9.54 -14.30
CA LEU A 409 -6.15 9.33 -14.39
C LEU A 409 -6.87 9.50 -13.05
N LEU A 410 -6.22 9.21 -11.91
CA LEU A 410 -6.77 9.42 -10.57
C LEU A 410 -6.65 10.90 -10.12
N PHE A 411 -5.47 11.50 -10.32
CA PHE A 411 -5.10 12.79 -9.73
C PHE A 411 -5.43 14.00 -10.62
N VAL A 412 -5.33 13.88 -11.94
CA VAL A 412 -5.61 15.02 -12.82
C VAL A 412 -7.07 15.43 -12.76
N PRO A 413 -8.07 14.52 -12.81
CA PRO A 413 -9.47 14.90 -12.67
C PRO A 413 -9.78 15.53 -11.30
N THR A 414 -9.14 15.07 -10.21
CA THR A 414 -9.31 15.67 -8.88
C THR A 414 -8.71 17.06 -8.79
N ILE A 415 -7.50 17.26 -9.33
CA ILE A 415 -6.85 18.57 -9.35
C ILE A 415 -7.67 19.54 -10.20
N ILE A 416 -8.07 19.15 -11.41
CA ILE A 416 -8.89 20.01 -12.29
C ILE A 416 -10.23 20.35 -11.63
N PHE A 417 -10.85 19.41 -10.92
CA PHE A 417 -12.09 19.65 -10.17
C PHE A 417 -11.94 20.71 -9.07
N LEU A 418 -10.78 20.78 -8.41
CA LEU A 418 -10.52 21.82 -7.40
C LEU A 418 -10.49 23.24 -7.99
N PHE A 419 -10.24 23.39 -9.30
CA PHE A 419 -10.06 24.68 -9.96
C PHE A 419 -11.21 25.08 -10.91
N LEU A 420 -12.17 24.20 -11.19
CA LEU A 420 -13.26 24.48 -12.13
C LEU A 420 -14.58 24.82 -11.43
N ASP A 421 -15.34 25.73 -12.04
CA ASP A 421 -16.71 26.07 -11.65
C ASP A 421 -17.67 24.86 -11.75
N ASN A 422 -18.74 24.89 -10.93
CA ASN A 422 -19.69 23.78 -10.71
C ASN A 422 -20.26 23.13 -12.01
N GLN A 423 -20.32 23.84 -13.14
CA GLN A 423 -20.86 23.30 -14.40
C GLN A 423 -19.85 22.44 -15.17
N ALA A 424 -18.58 22.87 -15.27
CA ALA A 424 -17.53 22.09 -15.93
C ALA A 424 -17.07 20.90 -15.08
N GLY A 425 -17.22 21.00 -13.75
CA GLY A 425 -16.95 19.91 -12.81
C GLY A 425 -17.86 18.69 -12.98
N ALA A 426 -19.05 18.82 -13.59
CA ALA A 426 -20.00 17.71 -13.73
C ALA A 426 -19.52 16.60 -14.69
N ILE A 427 -18.93 16.97 -15.83
CA ILE A 427 -18.37 16.01 -16.80
C ILE A 427 -17.09 15.37 -16.24
N LEU A 428 -16.29 16.12 -15.49
CA LEU A 428 -15.09 15.59 -14.84
C LEU A 428 -15.42 14.68 -13.65
N ASN A 429 -16.51 14.94 -12.92
CA ASN A 429 -17.03 14.04 -11.89
C ASN A 429 -17.41 12.67 -12.45
N TYR A 430 -17.89 12.59 -13.68
CA TYR A 430 -18.23 11.32 -14.33
C TYR A 430 -17.00 10.39 -14.47
N PHE A 431 -15.83 10.98 -14.72
CA PHE A 431 -14.56 10.29 -14.84
C PHE A 431 -13.67 10.41 -13.59
N ASN A 432 -14.18 10.91 -12.46
CA ASN A 432 -13.39 11.00 -11.26
C ASN A 432 -13.63 9.77 -10.38
N PRO A 433 -12.64 8.88 -10.23
CA PRO A 433 -12.77 7.69 -9.40
C PRO A 433 -12.71 7.99 -7.90
N SER A 434 -12.42 9.22 -7.47
CA SER A 434 -12.12 9.55 -6.06
C SER A 434 -13.04 10.60 -5.44
N PHE A 435 -13.64 11.50 -6.22
CA PHE A 435 -14.63 12.47 -5.73
C PHE A 435 -15.88 12.43 -6.60
N PHE A 436 -17.02 12.13 -5.98
CA PHE A 436 -18.32 12.28 -6.62
C PHE A 436 -19.18 13.18 -5.74
N LYS A 437 -19.51 14.38 -6.24
CA LYS A 437 -20.42 15.31 -5.58
C LYS A 437 -21.66 15.46 -6.46
N SER A 438 -22.80 14.99 -5.97
CA SER A 438 -24.12 15.08 -6.61
C SER A 438 -24.68 16.51 -6.58
N ASN A 439 -23.93 17.48 -7.09
CA ASN A 439 -24.39 18.88 -7.21
C ASN A 439 -24.71 19.29 -8.65
N SER A 440 -24.65 18.37 -9.62
CA SER A 440 -24.92 18.68 -11.02
C SER A 440 -26.41 18.54 -11.36
N HIS A 441 -26.95 19.47 -12.15
CA HIS A 441 -28.32 19.42 -12.72
C HIS A 441 -28.63 18.20 -13.62
N LEU A 442 -27.64 17.34 -13.88
CA LEU A 442 -27.85 16.04 -14.52
C LEU A 442 -28.46 15.07 -13.51
N SER A 443 -29.62 14.49 -13.84
CA SER A 443 -30.24 13.45 -13.01
C SER A 443 -29.24 12.30 -12.78
N GLU A 444 -29.08 11.83 -11.54
CA GLU A 444 -28.20 10.69 -11.21
C GLU A 444 -28.46 9.47 -12.11
N GLN A 445 -29.70 9.31 -12.57
CA GLN A 445 -30.13 8.28 -13.52
C GLN A 445 -29.41 8.37 -14.87
N THR A 446 -29.28 9.55 -15.45
CA THR A 446 -28.59 9.73 -16.74
C THR A 446 -27.11 9.38 -16.67
N LEU A 447 -26.45 9.77 -15.57
CA LEU A 447 -25.04 9.45 -15.33
C LEU A 447 -24.84 7.95 -15.10
N LEU A 448 -25.73 7.31 -14.36
CA LEU A 448 -25.69 5.87 -14.12
C LEU A 448 -25.88 5.06 -15.41
N ILE A 449 -26.85 5.42 -16.25
CA ILE A 449 -27.11 4.72 -17.51
C ILE A 449 -25.90 4.81 -18.45
N GLY A 450 -25.31 6.01 -18.59
CA GLY A 450 -24.10 6.19 -19.39
C GLY A 450 -22.92 5.33 -18.91
N ASN A 451 -22.65 5.36 -17.60
CA ASN A 451 -21.53 4.61 -17.01
C ASN A 451 -21.76 3.10 -17.05
N ALA A 452 -22.99 2.64 -16.83
CA ALA A 452 -23.34 1.24 -16.92
C ALA A 452 -23.14 0.72 -18.35
N ILE A 453 -23.59 1.48 -19.37
CA ILE A 453 -23.40 1.10 -20.78
C ILE A 453 -21.90 1.04 -21.13
N SER A 454 -21.12 2.06 -20.77
CA SER A 454 -19.68 2.08 -21.07
C SER A 454 -18.93 0.95 -20.35
N ALA A 455 -19.24 0.69 -19.08
CA ALA A 455 -18.66 -0.39 -18.29
C ALA A 455 -19.00 -1.77 -18.88
N VAL A 456 -20.25 -2.00 -19.29
CA VAL A 456 -20.68 -3.26 -19.91
C VAL A 456 -19.99 -3.48 -21.25
N VAL A 457 -19.93 -2.45 -22.11
CA VAL A 457 -19.26 -2.54 -23.41
C VAL A 457 -17.77 -2.87 -23.22
N LEU A 458 -17.06 -2.18 -22.32
CA LEU A 458 -15.66 -2.45 -22.04
C LEU A 458 -15.46 -3.85 -21.45
N PHE A 459 -16.32 -4.27 -20.51
CA PHE A 459 -16.27 -5.61 -19.94
C PHE A 459 -16.42 -6.70 -21.00
N LEU A 460 -17.37 -6.55 -21.93
CA LEU A 460 -17.57 -7.49 -23.04
C LEU A 460 -16.36 -7.53 -23.98
N LEU A 461 -15.77 -6.38 -24.32
CA LEU A 461 -14.55 -6.31 -25.13
C LEU A 461 -13.37 -7.03 -24.44
N CYS A 462 -13.22 -6.83 -23.13
CA CYS A 462 -12.23 -7.54 -22.32
C CYS A 462 -12.48 -9.06 -22.35
N PHE A 463 -13.73 -9.48 -22.13
CA PHE A 463 -14.12 -10.89 -22.06
C PHE A 463 -13.84 -11.64 -23.37
N ILE A 464 -14.23 -11.06 -24.52
CA ILE A 464 -13.97 -11.62 -25.84
C ILE A 464 -12.47 -11.82 -26.05
N ARG A 465 -11.66 -10.83 -25.65
CA ARG A 465 -10.21 -10.85 -25.89
C ARG A 465 -9.46 -11.79 -24.95
N ILE A 466 -9.89 -11.93 -23.70
CA ILE A 466 -9.29 -12.88 -22.74
C ILE A 466 -9.38 -14.32 -23.26
N ARG A 467 -10.50 -14.69 -23.89
CA ARG A 467 -10.69 -16.03 -24.49
C ARG A 467 -9.64 -16.35 -25.57
N THR A 468 -9.00 -15.33 -26.14
CA THR A 468 -8.00 -15.43 -27.20
C THR A 468 -6.54 -15.23 -26.74
N SER A 469 -6.28 -14.85 -25.47
CA SER A 469 -4.97 -14.32 -25.06
C SER A 469 -3.99 -15.33 -24.43
N LYS A 470 -4.45 -16.45 -23.86
CA LYS A 470 -3.53 -17.42 -23.22
C LYS A 470 -2.72 -18.18 -24.28
N LYS A 471 -1.44 -17.84 -24.39
CA LYS A 471 -0.48 -18.46 -25.32
C LYS A 471 0.65 -19.11 -24.53
N GLU A 472 1.01 -20.33 -24.89
CA GLU A 472 2.21 -20.99 -24.38
C GLU A 472 3.45 -20.23 -24.87
N ILE A 473 4.48 -20.07 -24.01
CA ILE A 473 5.80 -19.55 -24.44
C ILE A 473 6.46 -20.63 -25.33
N GLN A 474 5.97 -20.80 -26.56
CA GLN A 474 6.67 -21.56 -27.59
C GLN A 474 7.34 -20.64 -28.63
N THR A 475 7.15 -19.31 -28.56
CA THR A 475 7.59 -18.39 -29.63
C THR A 475 8.71 -17.39 -29.27
N VAL A 476 9.28 -17.40 -28.06
CA VAL A 476 10.30 -16.38 -27.66
C VAL A 476 11.74 -16.92 -27.63
N ARG A 477 11.96 -18.20 -27.95
CA ARG A 477 13.34 -18.73 -28.13
C ARG A 477 14.12 -18.12 -29.31
N LYS A 478 13.57 -17.13 -30.03
CA LYS A 478 14.27 -16.43 -31.12
C LYS A 478 14.80 -15.02 -30.78
N PHE A 479 14.50 -14.42 -29.62
CA PHE A 479 14.97 -13.04 -29.35
C PHE A 479 16.12 -12.92 -28.35
N ASP A 480 16.17 -13.71 -27.26
CA ASP A 480 17.26 -13.56 -26.28
C ASP A 480 18.53 -14.38 -26.62
N ALA A 481 18.46 -15.29 -27.61
CA ALA A 481 19.61 -16.03 -28.11
C ALA A 481 20.26 -15.38 -29.35
N GLY A 482 19.63 -14.34 -29.92
CA GLY A 482 20.05 -13.73 -31.19
C GLY A 482 21.04 -12.57 -31.08
N GLU A 483 21.14 -11.91 -29.92
CA GLU A 483 22.00 -10.72 -29.75
C GLU A 483 23.26 -10.94 -28.90
N ARG A 484 23.44 -12.13 -28.29
CA ARG A 484 24.70 -12.46 -27.57
C ARG A 484 25.65 -13.37 -28.37
N GLY A 485 25.31 -13.69 -29.61
CA GLY A 485 26.12 -14.57 -30.48
C GLY A 485 26.65 -13.89 -31.75
N ALA A 486 26.45 -12.59 -31.93
CA ALA A 486 26.82 -11.89 -33.17
C ALA A 486 27.50 -10.53 -32.89
N THR A 487 28.48 -10.53 -31.99
CA THR A 487 29.61 -9.59 -32.04
C THR A 487 30.84 -10.36 -31.61
N GLN A 488 31.55 -10.88 -32.62
CA GLN A 488 32.98 -11.18 -32.54
C GLN A 488 33.75 -9.89 -32.25
#